data_AF-A0A818MIV6-F1
#
_entry.id   AF-A0A818MIV6-F1
#
_cell.length_a   1.000
_cell.length_b   1.000
_cell.length_c   1.000
_cell.angle_alpha   90.00
_cell.angle_beta   90.00
_cell.angle_gamma   90.00
#
_symmetry.space_group_name_H-M   'P 1'
#
loop_
_entity.id
_entity.type
_entity.pdbx_description
1 polymer ?
#
loop_
_entity_poly.entity_id
_entity_poly.type
_entity_poly.pdbx_seq_one_letter_code
_entity_poly.pdbx_strand_id
1 'polypeptide(L)'
;MANLTEMLTNSQVGYSHESDAASSVDALSITYCDDTATTKSPVQPESAQTSVRCHSCSSHCHSFPYEPTTRSKSFSNVKDPQTVNQIFSNPPRGYTPLVSALQSIFQLPATRRGYDKKVLVFIATDGAPTDDYGNINVQDLEHVMNVVRQIETTHVMFLICTDDSTCVDYLNEWKNTMANVDVTDDYRTERDKAQRKYGLNAPFSIGDYIVKALVGAIDPNLKAI
;
A
#
# COMPACT_ATOMS: atom_id res chain seq x y z
N MET A 1 0.95 8.22 18.17
CA MET A 1 0.26 7.44 17.14
C MET A 1 -1.24 7.53 17.41
N ALA A 2 -1.99 8.24 16.57
CA ALA A 2 -3.43 8.38 16.76
C ALA A 2 -4.14 7.09 16.30
N ASN A 3 -5.09 6.63 17.10
CA ASN A 3 -5.78 5.36 16.95
C ASN A 3 -6.80 5.48 15.80
N LEU A 4 -6.61 4.71 14.71
CA LEU A 4 -7.47 4.68 13.52
C LEU A 4 -8.95 4.37 13.84
N THR A 5 -9.25 3.83 15.02
CA THR A 5 -10.60 3.42 15.45
C THR A 5 -11.53 4.58 15.85
N GLU A 6 -11.01 5.75 16.26
CA GLU A 6 -11.87 6.87 16.74
C GLU A 6 -12.42 7.77 15.61
N MET A 7 -11.94 7.64 14.38
CA MET A 7 -12.31 8.57 13.29
C MET A 7 -13.63 8.23 12.58
N LEU A 8 -14.26 7.09 12.89
CA LEU A 8 -15.44 6.61 12.15
C LEU A 8 -16.81 6.96 12.76
N THR A 9 -16.88 7.64 13.92
CA THR A 9 -18.16 7.83 14.63
C THR A 9 -18.84 9.19 14.49
N ASN A 10 -18.21 10.22 13.90
CA ASN A 10 -18.82 11.55 13.84
C ASN A 10 -18.78 12.18 12.45
N SER A 11 -19.74 11.84 11.60
CA SER A 11 -20.25 12.79 10.59
C SER A 11 -21.59 12.32 10.03
N GLN A 12 -22.70 12.86 10.54
CA GLN A 12 -23.96 12.92 9.80
C GLN A 12 -24.13 14.35 9.31
N VAL A 13 -23.90 14.56 8.01
CA VAL A 13 -24.35 15.75 7.29
C VAL A 13 -25.09 15.26 6.06
N GLY A 14 -26.37 15.63 5.97
CA GLY A 14 -27.28 15.21 4.91
C GLY A 14 -26.97 15.91 3.58
N TYR A 15 -26.91 15.12 2.51
CA TYR A 15 -27.03 15.57 1.13
C TYR A 15 -28.08 14.70 0.43
N SER A 16 -29.00 15.35 -0.26
CA SER A 16 -30.11 14.74 -1.00
C SER A 16 -29.92 14.89 -2.51
N HIS A 17 -30.26 13.82 -3.24
CA HIS A 17 -30.32 13.62 -4.70
C HIS A 17 -28.94 13.57 -5.42
N GLU A 18 -28.67 12.68 -6.37
CA GLU A 18 -29.50 11.92 -7.31
C GLU A 18 -28.74 10.62 -7.71
N SER A 19 -29.47 9.54 -7.97
CA SER A 19 -28.97 8.18 -8.25
C SER A 19 -28.45 8.02 -9.68
N ASP A 20 -27.28 7.40 -9.86
CA ASP A 20 -27.11 6.20 -10.69
C ASP A 20 -25.68 5.62 -10.60
N ALA A 21 -25.61 4.29 -10.67
CA ALA A 21 -24.42 3.42 -10.63
C ALA A 21 -23.63 3.36 -9.31
N ALA A 22 -24.21 2.69 -8.31
CA ALA A 22 -23.45 2.14 -7.19
C ALA A 22 -22.51 1.02 -7.69
N SER A 23 -21.25 1.35 -8.01
CA SER A 23 -20.21 0.34 -8.23
C SER A 23 -19.86 -0.26 -6.86
N SER A 24 -20.27 -1.50 -6.59
CA SER A 24 -19.79 -2.19 -5.40
C SER A 24 -18.30 -2.49 -5.57
N VAL A 25 -17.49 -1.94 -4.67
CA VAL A 25 -16.05 -2.18 -4.62
C VAL A 25 -15.84 -3.50 -3.88
N ASP A 26 -15.97 -4.61 -4.61
CA ASP A 26 -15.74 -5.95 -4.06
C ASP A 26 -14.27 -6.32 -4.26
N ALA A 27 -13.43 -5.97 -3.29
CA ALA A 27 -12.25 -6.72 -2.84
C ALA A 27 -11.23 -5.77 -2.18
N LEU A 28 -11.19 -5.77 -0.86
CA LEU A 28 -9.99 -5.38 -0.12
C LEU A 28 -9.20 -6.67 0.13
N SER A 29 -8.06 -6.82 -0.55
CA SER A 29 -7.09 -7.89 -0.25
C SER A 29 -6.06 -7.30 0.70
N ILE A 30 -6.09 -7.69 1.97
CA ILE A 30 -5.05 -7.34 2.95
C ILE A 30 -4.09 -8.52 2.98
N THR A 31 -2.87 -8.30 2.50
CA THR A 31 -1.79 -9.27 2.56
C THR A 31 -0.93 -8.95 3.78
N TYR A 32 -0.78 -9.90 4.70
CA TYR A 32 -0.06 -9.71 5.96
C TYR A 32 0.90 -10.88 6.23
N CYS A 33 2.14 -10.62 6.65
CA CYS A 33 3.11 -11.66 6.99
C CYS A 33 2.90 -12.15 8.44
N ASP A 34 2.44 -13.39 8.64
CA ASP A 34 2.10 -13.97 9.95
C ASP A 34 3.06 -15.12 10.32
N ASP A 35 3.38 -15.26 11.61
CA ASP A 35 4.23 -16.32 12.18
C ASP A 35 3.44 -17.14 13.21
N THR A 36 3.10 -18.38 12.88
CA THR A 36 2.74 -19.39 13.89
C THR A 36 3.50 -20.69 13.62
N ALA A 37 4.82 -20.69 13.82
CA ALA A 37 5.62 -21.90 13.87
C ALA A 37 6.08 -22.18 15.32
N THR A 38 5.56 -23.25 15.90
CA THR A 38 6.05 -23.79 17.18
C THR A 38 7.36 -24.51 16.92
N THR A 39 8.44 -24.05 17.55
CA THR A 39 9.80 -24.51 17.32
C THR A 39 10.03 -25.95 17.81
N LYS A 40 10.57 -26.79 16.92
CA LYS A 40 11.46 -27.90 17.28
C LYS A 40 12.75 -27.72 16.49
N SER A 41 13.84 -27.42 17.20
CA SER A 41 15.19 -27.27 16.63
C SER A 41 15.68 -28.56 15.98
N PRO A 42 16.48 -28.44 14.90
CA PRO A 42 17.86 -28.92 15.04
C PRO A 42 18.94 -28.10 14.27
N VAL A 43 20.07 -27.93 14.96
CA VAL A 43 21.50 -28.02 14.56
C VAL A 43 21.94 -27.39 13.22
N GLN A 44 22.83 -26.39 13.34
CA GLN A 44 23.53 -25.67 12.25
C GLN A 44 24.64 -26.49 11.56
N PRO A 45 25.08 -26.03 10.37
CA PRO A 45 26.50 -25.71 10.22
C PRO A 45 26.79 -24.34 9.56
N GLU A 46 27.96 -23.80 9.94
CA GLU A 46 28.61 -22.58 9.46
C GLU A 46 28.86 -22.54 7.95
N SER A 47 28.69 -21.38 7.30
CA SER A 47 29.80 -20.64 6.63
C SER A 47 29.34 -19.48 5.72
N ALA A 48 30.25 -18.50 5.58
CA ALA A 48 30.37 -17.44 4.58
C ALA A 48 29.41 -16.23 4.63
N GLN A 49 29.83 -15.19 5.37
CA GLN A 49 29.32 -13.82 5.24
C GLN A 49 29.94 -13.12 4.03
N THR A 50 29.12 -12.79 3.03
CA THR A 50 29.50 -11.88 1.94
C THR A 50 28.89 -10.51 2.24
N SER A 51 29.74 -9.55 2.61
CA SER A 51 29.37 -8.16 2.88
C SER A 51 29.17 -7.41 1.56
N VAL A 52 27.92 -7.01 1.26
CA VAL A 52 27.61 -6.04 0.20
C VAL A 52 27.40 -4.67 0.84
N ARG A 53 28.28 -3.71 0.52
CA ARG A 53 28.23 -2.32 1.00
C ARG A 53 27.30 -1.48 0.12
N CYS A 54 26.08 -1.20 0.59
CA CYS A 54 25.27 -0.08 0.08
C CYS A 54 25.94 1.26 0.43
N HIS A 55 26.30 2.06 -0.58
CA HIS A 55 27.05 3.32 -0.41
C HIS A 55 26.20 4.55 -0.08
N SER A 56 24.91 4.43 0.27
CA SER A 56 24.12 5.61 0.66
C SER A 56 22.90 5.35 1.55
N CYS A 57 22.80 4.20 2.22
CA CYS A 57 21.77 3.98 3.23
C CYS A 57 22.43 4.10 4.62
N SER A 58 22.36 5.30 5.20
CA SER A 58 23.11 5.66 6.41
C SER A 58 22.50 5.01 7.67
N SER A 59 23.18 3.96 8.12
CA SER A 59 23.57 3.65 9.51
C SER A 59 22.56 3.20 10.59
N HIS A 60 21.26 3.01 10.34
CA HIS A 60 20.35 2.53 11.40
C HIS A 60 19.39 1.37 11.01
N CYS A 61 19.82 0.47 10.13
CA CYS A 61 19.12 -0.80 9.94
C CYS A 61 19.87 -1.90 10.71
N HIS A 62 19.43 -2.18 11.95
CA HIS A 62 19.95 -3.31 12.72
C HIS A 62 19.67 -4.63 12.00
N SER A 63 20.72 -5.40 11.72
CA SER A 63 20.62 -6.76 11.20
C SER A 63 20.14 -7.70 12.30
N PHE A 64 18.83 -7.94 12.36
CA PHE A 64 18.28 -9.05 13.12
C PHE A 64 18.53 -10.37 12.35
N PRO A 65 19.00 -11.45 13.00
CA PRO A 65 19.10 -12.75 12.35
C PRO A 65 17.70 -13.20 11.95
N TYR A 66 17.48 -13.35 10.64
CA TYR A 66 16.16 -13.56 10.05
C TYR A 66 15.97 -15.03 9.66
N GLU A 67 14.88 -15.65 10.12
CA GLU A 67 14.46 -16.98 9.66
C GLU A 67 13.72 -16.86 8.31
N PRO A 68 13.89 -17.82 7.38
CA PRO A 68 13.19 -17.80 6.09
C PRO A 68 11.68 -17.75 6.31
N THR A 69 11.06 -16.67 5.85
CA THR A 69 9.66 -16.33 6.09
C THR A 69 8.70 -17.40 5.59
N THR A 70 7.85 -17.91 6.48
CA THR A 70 6.64 -18.61 6.08
C THR A 70 5.75 -17.69 5.25
N ARG A 71 5.18 -18.23 4.17
CA ARG A 71 4.32 -17.50 3.23
C ARG A 71 3.29 -16.65 3.97
N SER A 72 3.26 -15.36 3.66
CA SER A 72 2.26 -14.41 4.16
C SER A 72 0.83 -14.98 4.08
N LYS A 73 0.09 -14.83 5.18
CA LYS A 73 -1.32 -15.19 5.25
C LYS A 73 -2.13 -14.07 4.58
N SER A 74 -2.82 -14.41 3.51
CA SER A 74 -3.75 -13.49 2.85
C SER A 74 -5.14 -13.57 3.49
N PHE A 75 -5.74 -12.41 3.70
CA PHE A 75 -7.12 -12.30 4.19
C PHE A 75 -8.00 -11.76 3.06
N SER A 76 -9.18 -12.37 2.88
CA SER A 76 -10.14 -11.96 1.85
C SER A 76 -11.53 -11.79 2.44
N ASN A 77 -12.36 -10.97 1.79
CA ASN A 77 -13.74 -10.70 2.21
C ASN A 77 -13.87 -10.24 3.67
N VAL A 78 -12.89 -9.49 4.17
CA VAL A 78 -12.91 -8.92 5.52
C VAL A 78 -13.96 -7.80 5.55
N LYS A 79 -14.97 -7.95 6.40
CA LYS A 79 -16.09 -6.99 6.54
C LYS A 79 -16.21 -6.40 7.95
N ASP A 80 -15.53 -7.00 8.92
CA ASP A 80 -15.60 -6.63 10.33
C ASP A 80 -14.30 -5.91 10.75
N PRO A 81 -14.38 -4.65 11.24
CA PRO A 81 -13.23 -3.94 11.77
C PRO A 81 -12.49 -4.69 12.89
N GLN A 82 -13.16 -5.53 13.67
CA GLN A 82 -12.49 -6.31 14.71
C GLN A 82 -11.57 -7.37 14.11
N THR A 83 -11.92 -7.94 12.96
CA THR A 83 -11.03 -8.84 12.22
C THR A 83 -9.76 -8.11 11.80
N VAL A 84 -9.88 -6.86 11.33
CA VAL A 84 -8.72 -6.02 10.99
C VAL A 84 -7.84 -5.81 12.22
N ASN A 85 -8.43 -5.42 13.37
CA ASN A 85 -7.70 -5.25 14.62
C ASN A 85 -6.95 -6.52 15.04
N GLN A 86 -7.56 -7.69 14.85
CA GLN A 86 -6.91 -8.98 15.14
C GLN A 86 -5.73 -9.26 14.20
N ILE A 87 -5.87 -8.97 12.90
CA ILE A 87 -4.77 -9.13 11.93
C ILE A 87 -3.58 -8.24 12.33
N PHE A 88 -3.85 -6.99 12.71
CA PHE A 88 -2.82 -6.03 13.14
C PHE A 88 -2.37 -6.20 14.61
N SER A 89 -2.92 -7.17 15.34
CA SER A 89 -2.47 -7.46 16.72
C SER A 89 -1.09 -8.12 16.75
N ASN A 90 -0.71 -8.78 15.66
CA ASN A 90 0.65 -9.18 15.41
C ASN A 90 1.41 -7.98 14.79
N PRO A 91 2.63 -7.67 15.24
CA PRO A 91 3.46 -6.67 14.58
C PRO A 91 4.05 -7.22 13.27
N PRO A 92 4.14 -6.40 12.21
CA PRO A 92 4.71 -6.84 10.94
C PRO A 92 6.18 -7.24 11.13
N ARG A 93 6.61 -8.23 10.36
CA ARG A 93 8.00 -8.70 10.35
C ARG A 93 8.46 -8.97 8.92
N GLY A 94 9.75 -8.72 8.70
CA GLY A 94 10.45 -9.13 7.51
C GLY A 94 10.60 -8.09 6.43
N TYR A 95 10.54 -8.61 5.22
CA TYR A 95 10.73 -7.90 3.97
C TYR A 95 9.44 -7.24 3.52
N THR A 96 9.52 -6.47 2.43
CA THR A 96 8.39 -5.80 1.77
C THR A 96 8.09 -6.52 0.45
N PRO A 97 7.48 -7.71 0.45
CA PRO A 97 7.31 -8.56 -0.74
C PRO A 97 6.20 -8.06 -1.68
N LEU A 98 6.25 -6.79 -2.08
CA LEU A 98 5.18 -6.14 -2.82
C LEU A 98 5.01 -6.73 -4.23
N VAL A 99 6.10 -7.16 -4.86
CA VAL A 99 6.10 -7.78 -6.20
C VAL A 99 5.24 -9.05 -6.21
N SER A 100 5.50 -9.99 -5.30
CA SER A 100 4.77 -11.26 -5.24
C SER A 100 3.32 -11.09 -4.78
N ALA A 101 3.07 -10.14 -3.86
CA ALA A 101 1.73 -9.78 -3.41
C ALA A 101 0.88 -9.22 -4.58
N LEU A 102 1.40 -8.26 -5.34
CA LEU A 102 0.67 -7.65 -6.46
C LEU A 102 0.50 -8.60 -7.64
N GLN A 103 1.49 -9.43 -7.95
CA GLN A 103 1.32 -10.48 -8.96
C GLN A 103 0.13 -11.39 -8.61
N SER A 104 0.01 -11.78 -7.34
CA SER A 104 -1.10 -12.61 -6.87
C SER A 104 -2.45 -11.90 -7.01
N ILE A 105 -2.51 -10.61 -6.67
CA ILE A 105 -3.74 -9.78 -6.78
C ILE A 105 -4.13 -9.58 -8.25
N PHE A 106 -3.19 -9.24 -9.13
CA PHE A 106 -3.47 -8.97 -10.54
C PHE A 106 -3.85 -10.21 -11.35
N GLN A 107 -3.62 -11.40 -10.81
CA GLN A 107 -4.06 -12.68 -11.40
C GLN A 107 -5.47 -13.11 -10.95
N LEU A 108 -6.10 -12.39 -10.01
CA LEU A 108 -7.44 -12.70 -9.53
C LEU A 108 -8.48 -12.59 -10.67
N PRO A 109 -9.56 -13.38 -10.64
CA PRO A 109 -10.61 -13.28 -11.66
C PRO A 109 -11.21 -11.87 -11.80
N ALA A 110 -11.34 -11.13 -10.69
CA ALA A 110 -11.92 -9.80 -10.65
C ALA A 110 -11.09 -8.74 -11.41
N THR A 111 -9.79 -8.98 -11.64
CA THR A 111 -8.92 -8.05 -12.38
C THR A 111 -8.83 -8.38 -13.87
N ARG A 112 -9.43 -9.49 -14.33
CA ARG A 112 -9.32 -9.93 -15.74
C ARG A 112 -10.12 -9.03 -16.67
N ARG A 113 -9.64 -8.89 -17.92
CA ARG A 113 -10.38 -8.19 -18.98
C ARG A 113 -11.73 -8.86 -19.23
N GLY A 114 -12.74 -8.04 -19.53
CA GLY A 114 -14.11 -8.50 -19.76
C GLY A 114 -14.92 -8.74 -18.48
N TYR A 115 -14.36 -8.43 -17.30
CA TYR A 115 -15.14 -8.34 -16.08
C TYR A 115 -15.79 -6.96 -15.98
N ASP A 116 -17.08 -6.90 -15.64
CA ASP A 116 -17.85 -5.65 -15.62
C ASP A 116 -17.42 -4.69 -14.50
N LYS A 117 -16.82 -5.24 -13.42
CA LYS A 117 -16.38 -4.46 -12.26
C LYS A 117 -14.90 -4.12 -12.34
N LYS A 118 -14.58 -2.87 -12.02
CA LYS A 118 -13.21 -2.40 -11.83
C LYS A 118 -12.76 -2.66 -10.39
N VAL A 119 -11.49 -2.98 -10.21
CA VAL A 119 -10.85 -3.21 -8.91
C VAL A 119 -9.98 -2.00 -8.56
N LEU A 120 -10.05 -1.58 -7.30
CA LEU A 120 -9.13 -0.61 -6.71
C LEU A 120 -8.25 -1.33 -5.68
N VAL A 121 -6.94 -1.25 -5.87
CA VAL A 121 -5.94 -1.84 -4.98
C VAL A 121 -5.31 -0.74 -4.15
N PHE A 122 -5.45 -0.83 -2.83
CA PHE A 122 -4.75 0.04 -1.88
C PHE A 122 -3.46 -0.63 -1.42
N ILE A 123 -2.36 0.11 -1.48
CA ILE A 123 -1.04 -0.32 -1.03
C ILE A 123 -0.58 0.69 0.01
N ALA A 124 -0.70 0.36 1.29
CA ALA A 124 -0.07 1.12 2.36
C ALA A 124 1.35 0.58 2.59
N THR A 125 2.36 1.44 2.44
CA THR A 125 3.77 1.04 2.57
C THR A 125 4.60 2.16 3.20
N ASP A 126 5.58 1.78 4.01
CA ASP A 126 6.56 2.65 4.66
C ASP A 126 7.99 2.46 4.12
N GLY A 127 8.16 1.58 3.13
CA GLY A 127 9.48 1.27 2.57
C GLY A 127 9.46 0.80 1.12
N ALA A 128 10.66 0.63 0.58
CA ALA A 128 10.88 0.11 -0.76
C ALA A 128 10.51 -1.39 -0.85
N PRO A 129 10.07 -1.89 -2.01
CA PRO A 129 9.83 -3.31 -2.22
C PRO A 129 11.14 -4.08 -2.11
N THR A 130 11.08 -5.27 -1.52
CA THR A 130 12.23 -6.17 -1.42
C THR A 130 11.87 -7.59 -1.84
N ASP A 131 12.88 -8.33 -2.31
CA ASP A 131 12.76 -9.76 -2.60
C ASP A 131 12.80 -10.62 -1.32
N ASP A 132 12.77 -11.94 -1.48
CA ASP A 132 12.84 -12.92 -0.39
C ASP A 132 14.19 -12.95 0.35
N TYR A 133 15.17 -12.18 -0.13
CA TYR A 133 16.50 -12.01 0.48
C TYR A 133 16.71 -10.60 1.05
N GLY A 134 15.68 -9.73 0.98
CA GLY A 134 15.75 -8.35 1.45
C GLY A 134 16.44 -7.37 0.50
N ASN A 135 16.73 -7.76 -0.74
CA ASN A 135 17.27 -6.83 -1.73
C ASN A 135 16.16 -5.96 -2.29
N ILE A 136 16.41 -4.65 -2.40
CA ILE A 136 15.47 -3.70 -3.01
C ILE A 136 15.25 -4.06 -4.48
N ASN A 137 13.99 -4.20 -4.90
CA ASN A 137 13.62 -4.65 -6.26
C ASN A 137 12.55 -3.78 -6.94
N VAL A 138 12.74 -2.45 -6.93
CA VAL A 138 11.83 -1.47 -7.56
C VAL A 138 11.58 -1.76 -9.05
N GLN A 139 12.58 -2.25 -9.79
CA GLN A 139 12.44 -2.58 -11.22
C GLN A 139 11.44 -3.72 -11.47
N ASP A 140 11.43 -4.74 -10.61
CA ASP A 140 10.47 -5.84 -10.71
C ASP A 140 9.06 -5.36 -10.39
N LEU A 141 8.94 -4.46 -9.39
CA LEU A 141 7.67 -3.82 -9.08
C LEU A 141 7.16 -2.98 -10.27
N GLU A 142 8.03 -2.21 -10.91
CA GLU A 142 7.71 -1.44 -12.12
C GLU A 142 7.20 -2.35 -13.24
N HIS A 143 7.88 -3.47 -13.47
CA HIS A 143 7.46 -4.47 -14.44
C HIS A 143 6.06 -5.01 -14.13
N VAL A 144 5.77 -5.33 -12.86
CA VAL A 144 4.44 -5.79 -12.44
C VAL A 144 3.38 -4.71 -12.69
N MET A 145 3.68 -3.45 -12.41
CA MET A 145 2.76 -2.33 -12.59
C MET A 145 2.48 -1.98 -14.06
N ASN A 146 3.47 -2.15 -14.95
CA ASN A 146 3.35 -1.83 -16.37
C ASN A 146 2.90 -3.00 -17.25
N VAL A 147 3.31 -4.23 -16.92
CA VAL A 147 3.15 -5.40 -17.79
C VAL A 147 2.10 -6.36 -17.26
N VAL A 148 2.09 -6.64 -15.95
CA VAL A 148 1.19 -7.64 -15.36
C VAL A 148 -0.18 -7.06 -15.03
N ARG A 149 -0.22 -5.82 -14.53
CA ARG A 149 -1.44 -5.10 -14.18
C ARG A 149 -2.37 -4.95 -15.38
N GLN A 150 -3.65 -5.28 -15.19
CA GLN A 150 -4.69 -5.04 -16.20
C GLN A 150 -5.20 -3.59 -16.09
N ILE A 151 -4.61 -2.68 -16.86
CA ILE A 151 -4.85 -1.23 -16.74
C ILE A 151 -6.32 -0.81 -16.94
N GLU A 152 -7.07 -1.55 -17.77
CA GLU A 152 -8.47 -1.26 -18.08
C GLU A 152 -9.43 -1.52 -16.89
N THR A 153 -9.04 -2.45 -16.02
CA THR A 153 -9.88 -2.97 -14.93
C THR A 153 -9.29 -2.68 -13.55
N THR A 154 -8.03 -2.26 -13.45
CA THR A 154 -7.30 -2.16 -12.18
C THR A 154 -6.74 -0.76 -11.92
N HIS A 155 -7.16 -0.17 -10.81
CA HIS A 155 -6.66 1.10 -10.27
C HIS A 155 -5.79 0.80 -9.06
N VAL A 156 -4.74 1.58 -8.85
CA VAL A 156 -3.80 1.39 -7.74
C VAL A 156 -3.61 2.70 -7.00
N MET A 157 -3.82 2.66 -5.69
CA MET A 157 -3.55 3.77 -4.79
C MET A 157 -2.42 3.39 -3.84
N PHE A 158 -1.32 4.13 -3.87
CA PHE A 158 -0.27 4.03 -2.86
C PHE A 158 -0.54 5.02 -1.73
N LEU A 159 -0.53 4.53 -0.50
CA LEU A 159 -0.59 5.30 0.73
C LEU A 159 0.79 5.24 1.38
N ILE A 160 1.54 6.34 1.30
CA ILE A 160 2.89 6.41 1.84
C ILE A 160 2.80 6.64 3.36
N CYS A 161 3.45 5.77 4.12
CA CYS A 161 3.43 5.75 5.58
C CYS A 161 4.83 5.98 6.18
N THR A 162 5.69 6.73 5.48
CA THR A 162 7.07 7.01 5.89
C THR A 162 7.45 8.45 5.60
N ASP A 163 8.34 9.00 6.44
CA ASP A 163 8.97 10.31 6.22
C ASP A 163 10.28 10.20 5.39
N ASP A 164 10.75 8.98 5.14
CA ASP A 164 11.93 8.73 4.29
C ASP A 164 11.55 8.73 2.81
N SER A 165 11.67 9.90 2.19
CA SER A 165 11.34 10.07 0.77
C SER A 165 12.17 9.18 -0.15
N THR A 166 13.41 8.84 0.24
CA THR A 166 14.32 8.08 -0.64
C THR A 166 13.82 6.68 -0.94
N CYS A 167 13.03 6.10 -0.03
CA CYS A 167 12.43 4.78 -0.19
C CYS A 167 11.19 4.78 -1.09
N VAL A 168 10.61 5.93 -1.41
CA VAL A 168 9.30 6.05 -2.07
C VAL A 168 9.25 7.07 -3.21
N ASP A 169 10.34 7.80 -3.47
CA ASP A 169 10.39 8.87 -4.48
C ASP A 169 10.00 8.39 -5.89
N TYR A 170 10.28 7.12 -6.23
CA TYR A 170 9.87 6.53 -7.51
C TYR A 170 8.33 6.48 -7.68
N LEU A 171 7.57 6.40 -6.58
CA LEU A 171 6.11 6.42 -6.64
C LEU A 171 5.59 7.78 -7.12
N ASN A 172 6.24 8.89 -6.74
CA ASN A 172 5.87 10.22 -7.22
C ASN A 172 6.06 10.37 -8.73
N GLU A 173 7.06 9.71 -9.31
CA GLU A 173 7.18 9.61 -10.77
C GLU A 173 6.01 8.82 -11.37
N TRP A 174 5.69 7.67 -10.80
CA TRP A 174 4.62 6.80 -11.29
C TRP A 174 3.23 7.42 -11.22
N LYS A 175 2.96 8.25 -10.21
CA LYS A 175 1.73 9.06 -10.13
C LYS A 175 1.50 9.85 -11.43
N ASN A 176 2.57 10.35 -12.04
CA ASN A 176 2.52 11.20 -13.23
C ASN A 176 2.61 10.40 -14.53
N THR A 177 3.29 9.26 -14.54
CA THR A 177 3.58 8.49 -15.76
C THR A 177 2.66 7.29 -15.98
N MET A 178 2.07 6.73 -14.93
CA MET A 178 1.21 5.54 -15.02
C MET A 178 -0.28 5.87 -14.93
N ALA A 179 -1.05 5.42 -15.92
CA ALA A 179 -2.51 5.58 -15.86
C ALA A 179 -3.11 4.75 -14.72
N ASN A 180 -4.20 5.26 -14.13
CA ASN A 180 -4.92 4.62 -13.03
C ASN A 180 -4.06 4.32 -11.78
N VAL A 181 -2.96 5.07 -11.60
CA VAL A 181 -2.14 5.06 -10.38
C VAL A 181 -2.21 6.44 -9.73
N ASP A 182 -2.37 6.49 -8.42
CA ASP A 182 -2.18 7.71 -7.63
C ASP A 182 -1.42 7.39 -6.34
N VAL A 183 -0.85 8.43 -5.74
CA VAL A 183 -0.03 8.37 -4.54
C VAL A 183 -0.48 9.46 -3.59
N THR A 184 -0.72 9.08 -2.34
CA THR A 184 -1.16 9.96 -1.27
C THR A 184 -0.20 9.80 -0.09
N ASP A 185 0.38 10.92 0.36
CA ASP A 185 1.20 10.96 1.58
C ASP A 185 0.33 11.02 2.85
N ASP A 186 0.92 11.31 4.00
CA ASP A 186 0.17 11.62 5.21
C ASP A 186 -0.64 12.94 5.06
N TYR A 187 -1.66 13.10 5.92
CA TYR A 187 -2.56 14.24 5.90
C TYR A 187 -1.84 15.60 5.92
N ARG A 188 -0.77 15.76 6.71
CA ARG A 188 -0.08 17.04 6.86
C ARG A 188 0.66 17.38 5.59
N THR A 189 1.36 16.41 5.02
CA THR A 189 2.08 16.57 3.75
C THR A 189 1.12 16.94 2.62
N GLU A 190 -0.02 16.25 2.51
CA GLU A 190 -1.04 16.55 1.49
C GLU A 190 -1.69 17.92 1.68
N ARG A 191 -1.99 18.30 2.92
CA ARG A 191 -2.50 19.63 3.24
C ARG A 191 -1.51 20.71 2.81
N ASP A 192 -0.23 20.53 3.12
CA ASP A 192 0.81 21.50 2.79
C ASP A 192 1.01 21.60 1.26
N LYS A 193 0.89 20.49 0.51
CA LYS A 193 0.85 20.50 -0.96
C LYS A 193 -0.35 21.28 -1.50
N ALA A 194 -1.54 21.00 -0.99
CA ALA A 194 -2.77 21.71 -1.37
C ALA A 194 -2.64 23.22 -1.13
N GLN A 195 -2.09 23.63 0.02
CA GLN A 195 -1.84 25.03 0.35
C GLN A 195 -0.80 25.68 -0.58
N ARG A 196 0.28 24.97 -0.95
CA ARG A 196 1.25 25.49 -1.93
C ARG A 196 0.62 25.69 -3.30
N LYS A 197 -0.30 24.82 -3.69
CA LYS A 197 -0.95 24.86 -5.01
C LYS A 197 -2.07 25.90 -5.09
N TYR A 198 -2.93 25.96 -4.08
CA TYR A 198 -4.16 26.75 -4.09
C TYR A 198 -4.11 28.00 -3.19
N GLY A 199 -3.01 28.19 -2.46
CA GLY A 199 -2.77 29.32 -1.56
C GLY A 199 -2.77 28.91 -0.08
N LEU A 200 -2.02 29.64 0.76
CA LEU A 200 -1.80 29.30 2.18
C LEU A 200 -3.09 29.19 3.01
N ASN A 201 -4.17 29.84 2.58
CA ASN A 201 -5.48 29.83 3.25
C ASN A 201 -6.47 28.86 2.60
N ALA A 202 -6.05 28.04 1.63
CA ALA A 202 -6.92 27.06 1.01
C ALA A 202 -7.38 26.03 2.07
N PRO A 203 -8.70 25.81 2.21
CA PRO A 203 -9.20 24.80 3.13
C PRO A 203 -8.82 23.41 2.61
N PHE A 204 -8.28 22.57 3.49
CA PHE A 204 -8.04 21.17 3.23
C PHE A 204 -8.26 20.36 4.50
N SER A 205 -9.43 19.75 4.58
CA SER A 205 -9.92 18.99 5.72
C SER A 205 -9.46 17.54 5.67
N ILE A 206 -9.67 16.83 6.78
CA ILE A 206 -9.51 15.36 6.83
C ILE A 206 -10.46 14.68 5.83
N GLY A 207 -11.65 15.24 5.60
CA GLY A 207 -12.59 14.72 4.60
C GLY A 207 -12.00 14.77 3.20
N ASP A 208 -11.38 15.89 2.82
CA ASP A 208 -10.72 16.06 1.52
C ASP A 208 -9.57 15.05 1.34
N TYR A 209 -8.81 14.82 2.41
CA TYR A 209 -7.76 13.81 2.45
C TYR A 209 -8.29 12.39 2.25
N ILE A 210 -9.35 12.00 2.98
CA ILE A 210 -9.95 10.67 2.85
C ILE A 210 -10.51 10.47 1.44
N VAL A 211 -11.18 11.47 0.88
CA VAL A 211 -11.69 11.42 -0.50
C VAL A 211 -10.52 11.24 -1.48
N LYS A 212 -9.47 12.06 -1.37
CA LYS A 212 -8.27 11.91 -2.19
C LYS A 212 -7.69 10.49 -2.10
N ALA A 213 -7.50 9.99 -0.87
CA ALA A 213 -6.96 8.67 -0.63
C ALA A 213 -7.85 7.57 -1.23
N LEU A 214 -9.17 7.71 -1.19
CA LEU A 214 -10.08 6.67 -1.67
C LEU A 214 -10.31 6.67 -3.19
N VAL A 215 -10.33 7.84 -3.82
CA VAL A 215 -10.76 7.96 -5.23
C VAL A 215 -9.73 8.60 -6.16
N GLY A 216 -8.58 9.05 -5.66
CA GLY A 216 -7.55 9.71 -6.48
C GLY A 216 -7.04 8.86 -7.64
N ALA A 217 -6.93 7.55 -7.46
CA ALA A 217 -6.54 6.65 -8.55
C ALA A 217 -7.62 6.52 -9.64
N ILE A 218 -8.89 6.78 -9.31
CA ILE A 218 -10.07 6.62 -10.17
C ILE A 218 -10.40 7.93 -10.90
N ASP A 219 -10.37 9.07 -10.21
CA ASP A 219 -10.72 10.38 -10.78
C ASP A 219 -9.45 11.23 -11.02
N PRO A 220 -9.06 11.46 -12.29
CA PRO A 220 -7.92 12.29 -12.64
C PRO A 220 -7.99 13.73 -12.10
N ASN A 221 -9.19 14.26 -11.84
CA ASN A 221 -9.35 15.61 -11.31
C ASN A 221 -8.89 15.70 -9.85
N LEU A 222 -8.99 14.59 -9.11
CA LEU A 222 -8.57 14.50 -7.70
C LEU A 222 -7.08 14.18 -7.54
N LYS A 223 -6.44 13.62 -8.58
CA LYS A 223 -4.98 13.44 -8.63
C LYS A 223 -4.22 14.75 -8.53
N ALA A 224 -4.83 15.83 -9.02
CA ALA A 224 -4.19 17.12 -9.18
C ALA A 224 -3.94 17.83 -7.85
N ILE A 225 -4.62 17.45 -6.76
CA ILE A 225 -4.31 17.99 -5.41
C ILE A 225 -2.95 17.46 -4.97
#